data_AF-A0A350F2J1-F1
#
_entry.id   AF-A0A350F2J1-F1
#
_cell.length_a   1.000
_cell.length_b   1.000
_cell.length_c   1.000
_cell.angle_alpha   90.00
_cell.angle_beta   90.00
_cell.angle_gamma   90.00
#
_symmetry.space_group_name_H-M   'P 1'
#
loop_
_entity.id
_entity.type
_entity.pdbx_description
1 polymer ?
#
loop_
_entity_poly.entity_id
_entity_poly.type
_entity_poly.pdbx_seq_one_letter_code
_entity_poly.pdbx_strand_id
1 'polypeptide(L)' 'IASYEMASRLQSSAPELMDLKGESKETLEMYGCDPDKASFARACLLARRMVERGVRFINIYHEGW' A
#
# COMPACT_ATOMS: atom_id res chain seq x y z
N ILE A 1 -11.09 13.01 11.93
CA ILE A 1 -12.39 12.34 11.67
C ILE A 1 -12.58 12.10 10.16
N ALA A 2 -12.45 13.11 9.29
CA ALA A 2 -12.54 12.92 7.83
C ALA A 2 -11.51 11.96 7.21
N SER A 3 -10.30 11.89 7.77
CA SER A 3 -9.22 11.00 7.29
C SER A 3 -9.50 9.52 7.54
N TYR A 4 -10.17 9.17 8.64
CA TYR A 4 -10.56 7.78 8.93
C TYR A 4 -11.69 7.29 8.03
N GLU A 5 -12.69 8.14 7.74
CA GLU A 5 -13.74 7.81 6.77
C GLU A 5 -13.18 7.68 5.34
N MET A 6 -12.24 8.54 4.96
CA MET A 6 -11.59 8.45 3.65
C MET A 6 -10.74 7.18 3.53
N ALA A 7 -9.99 6.82 4.58
CA ALA A 7 -9.26 5.56 4.65
C ALA A 7 -10.20 4.34 4.60
N SER A 8 -11.35 4.40 5.28
CA SER A 8 -12.38 3.36 5.23
C SER A 8 -12.98 3.24 3.83
N ARG A 9 -13.30 4.36 3.17
CA ARG A 9 -13.75 4.36 1.77
C ARG A 9 -12.69 3.78 0.83
N LEU A 10 -11.42 4.05 1.05
CA LEU A 10 -10.31 3.47 0.28
C LEU A 10 -10.23 1.94 0.48
N GLN A 11 -10.34 1.47 1.73
CA GLN A 11 -10.33 0.05 2.06
C GLN A 11 -11.53 -0.70 1.46
N SER A 12 -12.71 -0.08 1.43
CA SER A 12 -13.92 -0.67 0.84
C SER A 12 -13.95 -0.62 -0.70
N SER A 13 -13.27 0.34 -1.32
CA SER A 13 -13.30 0.54 -2.78
C SER A 13 -12.20 -0.21 -3.54
N ALA A 14 -11.14 -0.68 -2.87
CA ALA A 14 -10.00 -1.28 -3.56
C ALA A 14 -9.37 -2.49 -2.84
N PRO A 15 -10.11 -3.61 -2.65
CA PRO A 15 -9.53 -4.86 -2.15
C PRO A 15 -8.38 -5.39 -3.04
N GLU A 16 -8.47 -5.16 -4.35
CA GLU A 16 -7.41 -5.39 -5.35
C GLU A 16 -6.12 -4.60 -5.10
N LEU A 17 -6.18 -3.48 -4.38
CA LEU A 17 -5.03 -2.64 -4.11
C LEU A 17 -4.16 -3.26 -3.01
N MET A 18 -4.81 -3.92 -2.05
CA MET A 18 -4.18 -4.71 -0.99
C MET A 18 -3.63 -6.05 -1.49
N ASP A 19 -4.08 -6.52 -2.66
CA ASP A 19 -3.61 -7.75 -3.27
C ASP A 19 -2.33 -7.51 -4.09
N LEU A 20 -1.20 -7.86 -3.48
CA LEU A 20 0.13 -7.77 -4.09
C LEU A 20 0.52 -9.06 -4.81
N LYS A 21 -0.35 -10.08 -4.85
CA LYS A 21 -0.05 -11.34 -5.57
C LYS A 21 0.02 -11.16 -7.08
N GLY A 22 -0.60 -10.11 -7.61
CA GLY A 22 -0.50 -9.71 -9.02
C GLY A 22 0.72 -8.87 -9.37
N GLU A 23 1.59 -8.52 -8.41
CA GLU A 23 2.81 -7.75 -8.70
C GLU A 23 3.90 -8.62 -9.32
N SER A 24 4.70 -8.00 -10.19
CA SER A 24 5.81 -8.70 -10.82
C SER A 24 6.87 -9.09 -9.78
N LYS A 25 7.51 -10.24 -10.01
CA LYS A 25 8.61 -10.73 -9.16
C LYS A 25 9.76 -9.72 -9.08
N GLU A 26 10.03 -9.00 -10.17
CA GLU A 26 11.02 -7.93 -10.24
C GLU A 26 10.64 -6.74 -9.33
N THR A 27 9.38 -6.32 -9.30
CA THR A 27 8.91 -5.26 -8.39
C THR A 27 9.06 -5.68 -6.93
N LEU A 28 8.68 -6.91 -6.60
CA LEU A 28 8.78 -7.45 -5.23
C LEU A 28 10.24 -7.54 -4.76
N GLU A 29 11.14 -7.99 -5.65
CA GLU A 29 12.59 -8.04 -5.39
C GLU A 29 13.20 -6.64 -5.27
N MET A 30 12.82 -5.69 -6.14
CA MET A 30 13.28 -4.30 -6.08
C MET A 30 12.93 -3.63 -4.75
N TYR A 31 11.71 -3.87 -4.25
CA TYR A 31 11.28 -3.33 -2.95
C TYR A 31 11.77 -4.18 -1.77
N GLY A 32 12.29 -5.40 -1.99
CA GLY A 32 12.62 -6.34 -0.91
C GLY A 32 11.40 -6.76 -0.09
N CYS A 33 10.23 -6.81 -0.74
CA CYS A 33 8.93 -7.03 -0.13
C CYS A 33 8.48 -8.48 -0.29
N ASP A 34 8.19 -9.15 0.81
CA ASP A 34 7.44 -10.41 0.81
C ASP A 34 5.93 -10.07 0.76
N PRO A 35 5.19 -10.47 -0.31
CA PRO A 35 3.79 -10.11 -0.49
C PRO A 35 2.89 -10.66 0.63
N ASP A 36 3.30 -11.76 1.27
CA ASP A 36 2.55 -12.41 2.35
C ASP A 36 2.91 -11.86 3.75
N LYS A 37 3.94 -11.02 3.87
CA LYS A 37 4.35 -10.41 5.15
C LYS A 37 4.16 -8.90 5.17
N ALA A 38 3.60 -8.41 6.27
CA ALA A 38 3.62 -6.97 6.55
C ALA A 38 5.07 -6.48 6.71
N SER A 39 5.44 -5.47 5.93
CA SER A 39 6.75 -4.83 5.98
C SER A 39 6.63 -3.38 5.56
N PHE A 40 7.60 -2.55 5.94
CA PHE A 40 7.67 -1.17 5.46
C PHE A 40 7.76 -1.11 3.92
N ALA A 41 8.53 -2.01 3.32
CA ALA A 41 8.61 -2.17 1.86
C ALA A 41 7.23 -2.43 1.23
N ARG A 42 6.42 -3.31 1.85
CA ARG A 42 5.05 -3.58 1.42
C ARG A 42 4.17 -2.34 1.50
N ALA A 43 4.30 -1.54 2.56
CA ALA A 43 3.56 -0.29 2.69
C ALA A 43 3.97 0.75 1.62
N CYS A 44 5.26 0.83 1.28
CA CYS A 44 5.75 1.69 0.20
C CYS A 44 5.23 1.25 -1.18
N LEU A 45 5.14 -0.06 -1.44
CA LEU A 45 4.58 -0.59 -2.68
C LEU A 45 3.07 -0.29 -2.79
N LEU A 46 2.33 -0.46 -1.69
CA LEU A 46 0.92 -0.06 -1.62
C LEU A 46 0.75 1.45 -1.85
N ALA A 47 1.61 2.27 -1.28
CA ALA A 47 1.61 3.71 -1.50
C ALA A 47 1.80 4.06 -2.98
N ARG A 48 2.74 3.40 -3.68
CA ARG A 48 2.93 3.59 -5.13
C ARG A 48 1.62 3.35 -5.91
N ARG A 49 0.92 2.26 -5.62
CA ARG A 49 -0.38 1.94 -6.23
C ARG A 49 -1.48 2.94 -5.91
N MET A 50 -1.46 3.52 -4.70
CA MET A 50 -2.35 4.61 -4.33
C MET A 50 -2.06 5.87 -5.16
N VAL A 51 -0.78 6.22 -5.36
CA VAL A 51 -0.38 7.34 -6.22
C VAL A 51 -0.84 7.13 -7.66
N GLU A 52 -0.64 5.93 -8.22
CA GLU A 52 -1.07 5.59 -9.59
C GLU A 52 -2.60 5.74 -9.79
N ARG A 53 -3.38 5.56 -8.72
CA ARG A 53 -4.84 5.75 -8.70
C ARG A 53 -5.27 7.17 -8.34
N GLY A 54 -4.34 8.12 -8.28
CA GLY A 54 -4.64 9.54 -8.06
C GLY A 54 -4.74 9.96 -6.60
N VAL A 55 -4.29 9.13 -5.65
CA VAL A 55 -4.19 9.56 -4.25
C VAL A 55 -3.07 10.58 -4.11
N ARG A 56 -3.42 11.78 -3.63
CA ARG A 56 -2.53 12.94 -3.58
C ARG A 56 -1.69 13.03 -2.31
N PHE A 57 -2.12 12.36 -1.24
CA PHE A 57 -1.44 12.39 0.05
C PHE A 57 -1.52 11.02 0.70
N ILE A 58 -0.36 10.49 1.09
CA ILE A 58 -0.23 9.16 1.69
C ILE A 58 0.67 9.30 2.90
N ASN A 59 0.21 8.79 4.04
CA ASN A 59 1.00 8.74 5.26
C ASN A 59 1.26 7.27 5.60
N ILE A 60 2.53 6.89 5.68
CA ILE A 60 2.95 5.56 6.09
C ILE A 60 3.46 5.66 7.52
N TYR A 61 2.75 5.01 8.43
CA TYR A 61 3.19 4.87 9.81
C TYR A 61 4.06 3.61 9.90
N HIS A 62 5.34 3.81 10.21
CA HIS A 62 6.24 2.73 10.58
C HIS A 62 6.61 2.92 12.04
N GLU A 63 6.02 2.11 12.91
CA GLU A 63 6.36 2.04 14.33
C GLU A 63 7.74 1.38 14.50
N GLY A 64 8.77 2.18 14.24
CA GLY A 64 10.15 1.75 14.25
C GLY A 64 11.12 2.93 14.33
N TRP A 65 10.85 3.89 15.22
CA TRP A 65 11.81 4.87 15.78
C TRP A 65 11.46 5.13 17.24
#